data_AF-A0A943PXY7-F1
#
_entry.id   AF-A0A943PXY7-F1
#
_cell.length_a   1.000
_cell.length_b   1.000
_cell.length_c   1.000
_cell.angle_alpha   90.00
_cell.angle_beta   90.00
_cell.angle_gamma   90.00
#
_symmetry.space_group_name_H-M   'P 1'
#
loop_
_entity.id
_entity.type
_entity.pdbx_description
1 polymer ?
#
loop_
_entity_poly.entity_id
_entity_poly.type
_entity_poly.pdbx_seq_one_letter_code
_entity_poly.pdbx_strand_id
1 'polypeptide(L)'
;MKDIVENFINAKNILNKKFNCNDDFFIKPLIDKKWTIKDNDGIFFLTYLDDNDRAKECVIVKKNNEPMIYKKDNYTMIIGIECVKLAFILDNNNSI
;
A
#
# COMPACT_ATOMS: atom_id res chain seq x y z
N MET A 1 15.52 -22.63 7.08
CA MET A 1 15.67 -21.15 7.16
C MET A 1 15.95 -20.53 5.80
N LYS A 2 16.95 -21.04 5.06
CA LYS A 2 17.28 -20.58 3.70
C LYS A 2 16.07 -20.53 2.76
N ASP A 3 15.32 -21.63 2.64
CA ASP A 3 14.16 -21.71 1.75
C ASP A 3 13.05 -20.72 2.13
N ILE A 4 12.86 -20.44 3.43
CA ILE A 4 11.86 -19.48 3.91
C ILE A 4 12.24 -18.06 3.47
N VAL A 5 13.52 -17.70 3.60
CA VAL A 5 14.04 -16.39 3.19
C VAL A 5 13.95 -16.22 1.67
N GLU A 6 14.34 -17.23 0.91
CA GLU A 6 14.25 -17.21 -0.55
C GLU A 6 12.81 -17.10 -1.04
N ASN A 7 11.88 -17.84 -0.44
CA ASN A 7 10.45 -17.76 -0.76
C ASN A 7 9.87 -16.37 -0.47
N PHE A 8 10.24 -15.76 0.67
CA PHE A 8 9.81 -14.41 1.01
C PHE A 8 10.32 -13.37 -0.01
N ILE A 9 11.61 -13.41 -0.35
CA ILE A 9 12.22 -12.50 -1.34
C ILE A 9 11.54 -12.66 -2.71
N ASN A 10 11.32 -13.90 -3.14
CA ASN A 10 10.65 -14.18 -4.41
C ASN A 10 9.20 -13.67 -4.44
N ALA A 11 8.42 -13.90 -3.38
CA ALA A 11 7.05 -13.41 -3.28
C ALA A 11 7.00 -11.86 -3.32
N LYS A 12 7.90 -11.20 -2.59
CA LYS A 12 8.05 -9.74 -2.61
C LYS A 12 8.39 -9.21 -4.00
N ASN A 13 9.34 -9.84 -4.69
CA ASN A 13 9.72 -9.47 -6.06
C ASN A 13 8.57 -9.65 -7.06
N ILE A 14 7.79 -10.73 -6.94
CA ILE A 14 6.61 -10.97 -7.78
C ILE A 14 5.57 -9.86 -7.56
N LEU A 15 5.31 -9.48 -6.31
CA LEU A 15 4.38 -8.42 -5.97
C LEU A 15 4.82 -7.07 -6.55
N ASN A 16 6.08 -6.70 -6.35
CA ASN A 16 6.66 -5.47 -6.89
C ASN A 16 6.56 -5.43 -8.42
N LYS A 17 6.89 -6.53 -9.10
CA LYS A 17 6.72 -6.66 -10.56
C LYS A 17 5.27 -6.50 -10.99
N LYS A 18 4.31 -7.11 -10.27
CA LYS A 18 2.88 -6.98 -10.59
C LYS A 18 2.45 -5.50 -10.63
N PHE A 19 2.88 -4.72 -9.65
CA PHE A 19 2.54 -3.29 -9.55
C PHE A 19 3.43 -2.36 -10.38
N ASN A 20 4.41 -2.89 -11.13
CA ASN A 20 5.46 -2.10 -11.78
C ASN A 20 6.17 -1.14 -10.79
N CYS A 21 6.30 -1.57 -9.53
CA CYS A 21 6.98 -0.83 -8.48
C CYS A 21 8.40 -1.37 -8.33
N ASN A 22 9.39 -0.58 -8.76
CA ASN A 22 10.81 -0.99 -8.72
C ASN A 22 11.50 -0.65 -7.37
N ASP A 23 10.79 0.04 -6.48
CA ASP A 23 11.33 0.50 -5.21
C ASP A 23 11.11 -0.57 -4.12
N ASP A 24 12.03 -0.66 -3.16
CA ASP A 24 11.97 -1.64 -2.09
C ASP A 24 11.29 -1.08 -0.83
N PHE A 25 10.12 -1.61 -0.48
CA PHE A 25 9.34 -1.18 0.69
C PHE A 25 8.97 -2.35 1.59
N PHE A 26 8.71 -2.04 2.86
CA PHE A 26 8.00 -2.98 3.74
C PHE A 26 6.55 -3.10 3.27
N ILE A 27 6.07 -4.33 3.13
CA ILE A 27 4.72 -4.60 2.64
C ILE A 27 3.76 -4.72 3.83
N LYS A 28 2.65 -3.99 3.79
CA LYS A 28 1.56 -4.09 4.75
C LYS A 28 0.27 -4.48 4.02
N PRO A 29 -0.13 -5.76 4.04
CA PRO A 29 -1.38 -6.17 3.42
C PRO A 29 -2.56 -5.65 4.23
N LEU A 30 -3.49 -4.97 3.56
CA LEU A 30 -4.75 -4.45 4.08
C LEU A 30 -5.93 -4.93 3.22
N ILE A 31 -5.80 -6.12 2.63
CA ILE A 31 -6.74 -6.68 1.66
C ILE A 31 -8.18 -6.75 2.20
N ASP A 32 -8.35 -7.00 3.49
CA ASP A 32 -9.65 -7.16 4.14
C ASP A 32 -10.16 -5.86 4.78
N LYS A 33 -9.44 -4.73 4.61
CA LYS A 33 -9.78 -3.46 5.24
C LYS A 33 -10.54 -2.57 4.28
N LYS A 34 -11.57 -1.92 4.79
CA LYS A 34 -12.23 -0.82 4.10
C LYS A 34 -11.30 0.39 4.06
N TRP A 35 -11.24 1.07 2.92
CA TRP A 35 -10.26 2.14 2.71
C TRP A 35 -10.74 3.22 1.74
N THR A 36 -10.12 4.39 1.82
CA THR A 36 -10.34 5.50 0.88
C THR A 36 -9.11 6.40 0.79
N ILE A 37 -9.04 7.23 -0.24
CA ILE A 37 -7.99 8.25 -0.41
C ILE A 37 -8.62 9.62 -0.34
N LYS A 38 -8.07 10.49 0.51
CA LYS A 38 -8.47 11.89 0.62
C LYS A 38 -7.36 12.79 0.07
N ASP A 39 -7.74 13.81 -0.66
CA ASP A 39 -6.87 14.93 -1.02
C ASP A 39 -7.19 16.12 -0.12
N ASN A 40 -6.17 16.70 0.49
CA ASN A 40 -6.27 17.92 1.29
C ASN A 40 -5.17 18.88 0.84
N ASP A 41 -5.54 19.83 -0.03
CA ASP A 41 -4.64 20.84 -0.61
C ASP A 41 -3.36 20.24 -1.23
N GLY A 42 -3.51 19.13 -1.95
CA GLY A 42 -2.41 18.43 -2.59
C GLY A 42 -1.64 17.51 -1.65
N ILE A 43 -2.03 17.34 -0.39
CA ILE A 43 -1.53 16.28 0.49
C ILE A 43 -2.53 15.13 0.44
N PHE A 44 -2.06 13.96 0.00
CA PHE A 44 -2.90 12.78 -0.12
C PHE A 44 -2.78 11.90 1.12
N PHE A 45 -3.91 11.44 1.63
CA PHE A 45 -4.02 10.56 2.80
C PHE A 45 -4.71 9.27 2.40
N LEU A 46 -4.12 8.14 2.79
CA LEU A 46 -4.82 6.85 2.81
C LEU A 46 -5.48 6.70 4.18
N THR A 47 -6.81 6.59 4.19
CA THR A 47 -7.61 6.22 5.36
C THR A 47 -8.04 4.76 5.25
N TYR A 48 -7.88 3.96 6.30
CA TYR A 48 -8.41 2.60 6.37
C TYR A 48 -8.97 2.29 7.76
N LEU A 49 -9.93 1.38 7.85
CA LEU A 49 -10.51 0.96 9.13
C LEU A 49 -9.69 -0.18 9.75
N ASP A 50 -9.43 -0.10 11.05
CA ASP A 50 -8.87 -1.22 11.82
C ASP A 50 -9.95 -2.26 12.19
N ASP A 51 -9.55 -3.31 12.92
CA ASP A 51 -10.47 -4.38 13.34
C ASP A 51 -11.60 -3.92 14.28
N ASN A 52 -11.51 -2.70 14.82
CA ASN A 52 -12.52 -2.11 15.71
C ASN A 52 -13.28 -0.96 15.03
N ASP A 53 -13.30 -0.94 13.68
CA ASP A 53 -13.91 0.13 12.87
C ASP A 53 -13.36 1.54 13.14
N ARG A 54 -12.15 1.65 13.69
CA ARG A 54 -11.50 2.94 13.91
C ARG A 54 -10.71 3.33 12.68
N ALA A 55 -10.91 4.56 12.22
CA ALA A 55 -10.16 5.12 11.11
C ALA A 55 -8.69 5.33 11.50
N LYS A 56 -7.79 4.78 10.69
CA LYS A 56 -6.36 5.06 10.68
C LYS A 56 -6.01 5.82 9.42
N GLU A 57 -5.15 6.81 9.55
CA GLU A 57 -4.71 7.64 8.43
C GLU A 57 -3.19 7.60 8.31
N CYS A 58 -2.72 7.60 7.07
CA CYS A 58 -1.30 7.73 6.75
C CYS A 58 -1.11 8.62 5.53
N VAL A 59 0.03 9.32 5.48
CA VAL A 59 0.35 10.24 4.38
C VAL A 59 0.88 9.43 3.21
N ILE A 60 0.33 9.66 2.01
CA ILE A 60 0.81 9.05 0.76
C ILE A 60 2.05 9.79 0.28
N VAL A 61 3.10 9.03 -0.02
CA VAL A 61 4.37 9.55 -0.53
C VAL A 61 4.17 10.06 -1.96
N LYS A 62 4.81 11.19 -2.29
CA LYS A 62 4.90 11.69 -3.66
C LYS A 62 6.22 11.34 -4.31
N LYS A 63 6.18 11.06 -5.62
CA LYS A 63 7.36 10.94 -6.49
C LYS A 63 7.09 11.82 -7.71
N ASN A 64 7.95 12.80 -7.96
CA ASN A 64 7.77 13.80 -9.02
C ASN A 64 6.42 14.55 -8.92
N ASN A 65 6.07 15.02 -7.71
CA ASN A 65 4.82 15.71 -7.37
C ASN A 65 3.51 14.88 -7.48
N GLU A 66 3.57 13.65 -7.98
CA GLU A 66 2.43 12.74 -8.08
C GLU A 66 2.38 11.77 -6.88
N PRO A 67 1.20 11.47 -6.32
CA PRO A 67 1.07 10.47 -5.27
C PRO A 67 1.42 9.07 -5.81
N MET A 68 2.18 8.31 -5.04
CA MET A 68 2.62 6.96 -5.40
C MET A 68 1.49 5.93 -5.19
N ILE A 69 0.57 5.90 -6.16
CA ILE A 69 -0.59 5.00 -6.18
C ILE A 69 -0.51 4.13 -7.44
N TYR A 70 -0.46 2.82 -7.26
CA TYR A 70 -0.33 1.84 -8.34
C TYR A 70 -1.57 0.94 -8.37
N LYS A 71 -2.46 1.16 -9.33
CA LYS A 71 -3.67 0.33 -9.50
C LYS A 71 -3.37 -0.82 -10.45
N LYS A 72 -3.68 -2.06 -10.04
CA LYS A 72 -3.54 -3.27 -10.86
C LYS A 72 -4.62 -4.30 -10.57
N ASP A 73 -5.38 -4.65 -11.60
CA ASP A 73 -6.49 -5.60 -11.52
C ASP A 73 -7.46 -5.20 -10.39
N ASN A 74 -7.72 -6.13 -9.47
CA ASN A 74 -8.58 -5.95 -8.31
C ASN A 74 -7.85 -5.36 -7.09
N TYR A 75 -6.58 -4.95 -7.23
CA TYR A 75 -5.79 -4.44 -6.11
C TYR A 75 -5.18 -3.06 -6.39
N THR A 76 -4.92 -2.32 -5.32
CA THR A 76 -4.16 -1.07 -5.34
C THR A 76 -3.00 -1.17 -4.36
N MET A 77 -1.80 -0.80 -4.81
CA MET A 77 -0.63 -0.57 -3.96
C MET A 77 -0.46 0.93 -3.75
N ILE A 78 -0.38 1.36 -2.50
CA ILE A 78 -0.14 2.76 -2.13
C ILE A 78 1.15 2.83 -1.31
N ILE A 79 2.04 3.75 -1.67
CA ILE A 79 3.22 4.02 -0.85
C ILE A 79 2.89 5.14 0.12
N GLY A 80 2.93 4.86 1.42
CA GLY A 80 2.66 5.83 2.46
C GLY A 80 3.66 5.77 3.61
N ILE A 81 3.54 6.70 4.56
CA ILE A 81 4.40 6.77 5.75
C ILE A 81 3.55 6.51 7.01
N GLU A 82 3.90 5.44 7.73
CA GLU A 82 3.39 5.12 9.06
C GLU A 82 4.61 4.71 9.92
N CYS A 83 5.25 5.70 10.57
CA CYS A 83 6.57 5.63 11.19
C CYS A 83 7.74 5.30 10.22
N VAL A 84 7.50 4.51 9.18
CA VAL A 84 8.40 4.14 8.09
C VAL A 84 7.65 4.17 6.76
N LYS A 85 8.37 4.12 5.63
CA LYS A 85 7.74 3.99 4.31
C LYS A 85 7.23 2.56 4.11
N LEU A 86 5.95 2.42 3.79
CA LEU A 86 5.25 1.15 3.60
C LEU A 86 4.56 1.11 2.23
N ALA A 87 4.53 -0.08 1.63
CA ALA A 87 3.64 -0.43 0.52
C ALA A 87 2.38 -1.10 1.08
N PHE A 88 1.28 -0.34 1.11
CA PHE A 88 -0.04 -0.83 1.51
C PHE A 88 -0.71 -1.53 0.34
N ILE A 89 -1.13 -2.78 0.50
CA ILE A 89 -1.82 -3.55 -0.54
C ILE A 89 -3.29 -3.67 -0.17
N LEU A 90 -4.15 -3.13 -1.03
CA LEU A 90 -5.58 -2.93 -0.75
C LEU A 90 -6.41 -3.64 -1.83
N ASP A 91 -7.53 -4.22 -1.44
CA ASP A 91 -8.51 -4.78 -2.40
C ASP A 91 -9.48 -3.67 -2.86
N ASN A 92 -9.63 -3.51 -4.17
CA ASN A 92 -10.47 -2.48 -4.77
C ASN A 92 -11.96 -2.67 -4.44
N ASN A 93 -12.40 -3.89 -4.12
CA ASN A 93 -13.78 -4.16 -3.71
C ASN A 93 -14.11 -3.59 -2.32
N ASN A 94 -13.09 -3.25 -1.53
CA ASN A 94 -13.23 -2.67 -0.19
C ASN A 94 -13.03 -1.14 -0.18
N SER A 95 -12.89 -0.50 -1.34
CA SER A 95 -12.83 0.96 -1.43
C SER A 95 -14.19 1.56 -1.05
N ILE A 96 -14.19 2.60 -0.20
CA ILE A 96 -15.37 3.40 0.17
C ILE A 96 -15.28 4.79 -0.45
#